data_AF-W7TFX4-F1
#
_entry.id   AF-W7TFX4-F1
#
_cell.length_a   1.000
_cell.length_b   1.000
_cell.length_c   1.000
_cell.angle_alpha   90.00
_cell.angle_beta   90.00
_cell.angle_gamma   90.00
#
_symmetry.space_group_name_H-M   'P 1'
#
loop_
_entity.id
_entity.type
_entity.pdbx_description
1 polymer ?
#
loop_
_entity_poly.entity_id
_entity_poly.type
_entity_poly.pdbx_seq_one_letter_code
_entity_poly.pdbx_strand_id
1 'polypeptide(L)'
;MFRNQYDTDVTVWSPQGRLHQVEYALEAVKQGACALGLRSKDFVVLAALKRSANELSSYQKKIFKVDNHIGIAISGLTADARSLAKYMRTEALNHKYVYGSALQASRLVVDVADKHQRCTQSYVRRPYGVGLLIASYDQTGPHLYQTDPSGAYYEYIAQAIGSRAQSGKTYLEKYHAEFESLGQDELIKHALKALSGTAGDKELSKDNASVAVVGKDHPLEIIEGEALQRYLDAIEVEGDTGDTCLDYGSISQEVVRKKRHGVIDARRLRPVGDEPRNQSAAFQFKKFAALAFLVNQTGSLVFYYLLGSCEISLAVPLCNSLTFVFTAITSYLLGERLDRPARASLGVFFVLVGVTLCVVSK
;
A
#
# COMPACT_ATOMS: atom_id res chain seq x y z
N MET A 1 2.73 17.17 30.44
CA MET A 1 2.26 16.50 29.21
C MET A 1 1.18 15.51 29.62
N PHE A 2 -0.06 15.67 29.16
CA PHE A 2 -1.14 14.73 29.48
C PHE A 2 -0.93 13.46 28.65
N ARG A 3 -0.63 12.34 29.31
CA ARG A 3 -0.52 11.04 28.65
C ARG A 3 -1.93 10.50 28.45
N ASN A 4 -2.32 10.29 27.19
CA ASN A 4 -3.58 9.62 26.88
C ASN A 4 -3.42 8.12 27.21
N GLN A 5 -4.45 7.51 27.79
CA GLN A 5 -4.42 6.08 28.17
C GLN A 5 -5.03 5.19 27.07
N TYR A 6 -5.70 5.78 26.08
CA TYR A 6 -6.47 5.07 25.05
C TYR A 6 -5.81 5.10 23.67
N ASP A 7 -4.54 5.52 23.59
CA ASP A 7 -3.87 5.82 22.33
C ASP A 7 -2.79 4.80 21.94
N THR A 8 -2.58 3.75 22.72
CA THR A 8 -1.51 2.77 22.47
C THR A 8 -1.92 1.71 21.45
N ASP A 9 -3.13 1.15 21.59
CA ASP A 9 -3.59 0.04 20.77
C ASP A 9 -4.72 0.44 19.82
N VAL A 10 -4.79 -0.23 18.66
CA VAL A 10 -5.79 0.08 17.62
C VAL A 10 -7.21 -0.40 17.98
N THR A 11 -7.32 -1.36 18.89
CA THR A 11 -8.59 -1.97 19.31
C THR A 11 -9.25 -1.27 20.49
N VAL A 12 -8.65 -0.19 21.00
CA VAL A 12 -9.12 0.53 22.20
C VAL A 12 -9.85 1.79 21.78
N TRP A 13 -11.13 1.87 22.15
CA TRP A 13 -11.94 3.06 21.97
C TRP A 13 -11.74 4.05 23.13
N SER A 14 -11.60 5.33 22.80
CA SER A 14 -11.65 6.38 23.81
C SER A 14 -13.07 6.57 24.35
N PRO A 15 -13.24 7.17 25.55
CA PRO A 15 -14.56 7.52 26.08
C PRO A 15 -15.39 8.44 25.17
N GLN A 16 -14.75 9.13 24.22
CA GLN A 16 -15.40 9.98 23.22
C GLN A 16 -15.79 9.21 21.94
N GLY A 17 -15.61 7.89 21.91
CA GLY A 17 -15.90 7.06 20.74
C GLY A 17 -14.93 7.27 19.58
N ARG A 18 -13.63 7.46 19.88
CA ARG A 18 -12.59 7.67 18.86
C ARG A 18 -11.53 6.57 18.92
N LEU A 19 -10.94 6.26 17.76
CA LEU A 19 -9.79 5.35 17.62
C LEU A 19 -8.54 6.16 17.30
N HIS A 20 -7.76 6.50 18.32
CA HIS A 20 -6.62 7.42 18.17
C HIS A 20 -5.52 6.89 17.24
N GLN A 21 -5.24 5.58 17.24
CA GLN A 21 -4.25 4.99 16.33
C GLN A 21 -4.63 5.17 14.85
N VAL A 22 -5.93 5.13 14.52
CA VAL A 22 -6.41 5.38 13.15
C VAL A 22 -6.27 6.87 12.79
N GLU A 23 -6.58 7.75 13.74
CA GLU A 23 -6.42 9.19 13.56
C GLU A 23 -4.95 9.58 13.35
N TYR A 24 -4.02 8.98 14.09
CA TYR A 24 -2.59 9.19 13.91
C TYR A 24 -2.11 8.68 12.55
N ALA A 25 -2.64 7.56 12.07
CA ALA A 25 -2.34 7.07 10.73
C ALA A 25 -2.87 8.04 9.64
N LEU A 26 -4.04 8.65 9.84
CA LEU A 26 -4.56 9.72 8.97
C LEU A 26 -3.64 10.96 8.96
N GLU A 27 -3.10 11.34 10.12
CA GLU A 27 -2.10 12.43 10.18
C GLU A 27 -0.81 12.07 9.46
N ALA A 28 -0.37 10.80 9.49
CA ALA A 28 0.81 10.35 8.74
C ALA A 28 0.65 10.54 7.22
N VAL A 29 -0.57 10.42 6.69
CA VAL A 29 -0.86 10.72 5.27
C VAL A 29 -0.60 12.20 4.97
N LYS A 30 -0.98 13.12 5.87
CA LYS A 30 -0.77 14.57 5.70
C LYS A 30 0.72 14.96 5.74
N GLN A 31 1.58 14.15 6.35
CA GLN A 31 3.03 14.37 6.36
C GLN A 31 3.71 13.99 5.03
N GLY A 32 3.08 13.09 4.25
CA GLY A 32 3.56 12.74 2.91
C GLY A 32 3.51 13.91 1.95
N ALA A 33 4.40 13.95 0.95
CA ALA A 33 4.35 14.98 -0.08
C ALA A 33 2.98 14.99 -0.80
N CYS A 34 2.61 16.10 -1.42
CA CYS A 34 1.32 16.20 -2.10
C CYS A 34 1.21 15.18 -3.26
N ALA A 35 0.02 14.62 -3.41
CA ALA A 35 -0.44 13.92 -4.61
C ALA A 35 -1.88 14.34 -4.88
N LEU A 36 -2.21 14.57 -6.14
CA LEU A 36 -3.54 14.95 -6.57
C LEU A 36 -3.97 14.14 -7.78
N GLY A 37 -5.26 14.12 -8.03
CA GLY A 37 -5.85 13.55 -9.22
C GLY A 37 -7.10 14.29 -9.63
N LEU A 38 -7.39 14.26 -10.92
CA LEU A 38 -8.63 14.77 -11.50
C LEU A 38 -9.00 13.94 -12.72
N ARG A 39 -10.29 13.90 -13.04
CA ARG A 39 -10.83 13.16 -14.19
C ARG A 39 -11.69 14.05 -15.08
N SER A 40 -11.59 13.83 -16.38
CA SER A 40 -12.55 14.27 -17.38
C SER A 40 -13.54 13.14 -17.70
N LYS A 41 -14.27 13.29 -18.81
CA LYS A 41 -15.14 12.23 -19.37
C LYS A 41 -14.36 11.05 -19.93
N ASP A 42 -13.13 11.28 -20.42
CA ASP A 42 -12.35 10.25 -21.13
C ASP A 42 -11.00 9.94 -20.45
N PHE A 43 -10.49 10.80 -19.58
CA PHE A 43 -9.17 10.66 -18.98
C PHE A 43 -9.18 10.84 -17.46
N VAL A 44 -8.21 10.22 -16.79
CA VAL A 44 -7.86 10.45 -15.39
C VAL A 44 -6.37 10.77 -15.32
N VAL A 45 -6.04 11.88 -14.66
CA VAL A 45 -4.68 12.33 -14.45
C VAL A 45 -4.35 12.26 -12.97
N LEU A 46 -3.19 11.70 -12.64
CA LEU A 46 -2.56 11.79 -11.33
C LEU A 46 -1.32 12.69 -11.45
N ALA A 47 -1.12 13.58 -10.49
CA ALA A 47 0.09 14.37 -10.38
C ALA A 47 0.64 14.28 -8.95
N ALA A 48 1.95 14.09 -8.81
CA ALA A 48 2.58 13.92 -7.51
C ALA A 48 3.88 14.71 -7.41
N LEU A 49 4.04 15.40 -6.27
CA LEU A 49 5.27 16.07 -5.90
C LEU A 49 6.22 15.05 -5.24
N LYS A 50 7.36 14.82 -5.86
CA LYS A 50 8.47 14.01 -5.36
C LYS A 50 9.37 14.87 -4.48
N ARG A 51 9.96 14.23 -3.47
CA ARG A 51 10.99 14.86 -2.62
C ARG A 51 12.30 14.09 -2.77
N SER A 52 13.39 14.82 -2.84
CA SER A 52 14.74 14.33 -2.60
C SER A 52 15.17 14.69 -1.17
N ALA A 53 16.01 13.86 -0.56
CA ALA A 53 16.53 14.15 0.78
C ALA A 53 17.61 15.25 0.75
N ASN A 54 18.40 15.25 -0.32
CA ASN A 54 19.44 16.23 -0.63
C ASN A 54 19.62 16.26 -2.16
N GLU A 55 20.45 17.17 -2.66
CA GLU A 55 20.69 17.37 -4.10
C GLU A 55 21.29 16.14 -4.81
N LEU A 56 22.08 15.35 -4.09
CA LEU A 56 22.71 14.14 -4.60
C LEU A 56 21.79 12.90 -4.55
N SER A 57 20.62 13.02 -3.92
CA SER A 57 19.68 11.93 -3.73
C SER A 57 18.66 11.90 -4.85
N SER A 58 18.38 10.70 -5.37
CA SER A 58 17.31 10.49 -6.33
C SER A 58 15.94 10.82 -5.75
N TYR A 59 15.08 11.39 -6.56
CA TYR A 59 13.68 11.61 -6.21
C TYR A 59 12.94 10.29 -5.99
N GLN A 60 12.19 10.20 -4.88
CA GLN A 60 11.41 9.02 -4.56
C GLN A 60 10.15 8.96 -5.43
N LYS A 61 9.93 7.82 -6.09
CA LYS A 61 8.73 7.58 -6.91
C LYS A 61 7.47 7.55 -6.04
N LYS A 62 6.44 8.28 -6.47
CA LYS A 62 5.14 8.35 -5.79
C LYS A 62 3.97 7.82 -6.61
N ILE A 63 4.17 7.62 -7.91
CA ILE A 63 3.17 7.02 -8.79
C ILE A 63 3.64 5.61 -9.17
N PHE A 64 2.72 4.65 -9.08
CA PHE A 64 2.98 3.25 -9.39
C PHE A 64 1.92 2.72 -10.36
N LYS A 65 2.38 2.06 -11.42
CA LYS A 65 1.52 1.26 -12.28
C LYS A 65 1.06 0.00 -11.57
N VAL A 66 -0.24 -0.25 -11.53
CA VAL A 66 -0.84 -1.49 -11.00
C VAL A 66 -1.17 -2.44 -12.14
N ASP A 67 -1.88 -1.95 -13.16
CA ASP A 67 -2.17 -2.65 -14.41
C ASP A 67 -2.11 -1.64 -15.57
N ASN A 68 -2.36 -2.08 -16.80
CA ASN A 68 -2.42 -1.20 -17.97
C ASN A 68 -3.50 -0.13 -17.87
N HIS A 69 -4.56 -0.36 -17.11
CA HIS A 69 -5.68 0.57 -16.96
C HIS A 69 -5.86 1.11 -15.54
N ILE A 70 -4.90 0.82 -14.63
CA ILE A 70 -4.94 1.24 -13.21
C ILE A 70 -3.57 1.75 -12.78
N GLY A 71 -3.53 2.98 -12.28
CA GLY A 71 -2.38 3.61 -11.64
C GLY A 71 -2.72 4.13 -10.25
N ILE A 72 -1.72 4.19 -9.37
CA ILE A 72 -1.90 4.76 -8.03
C ILE A 72 -0.87 5.84 -7.75
N ALA A 73 -1.28 6.91 -7.08
CA ALA A 73 -0.42 7.90 -6.46
C ALA A 73 -0.54 7.79 -4.94
N ILE A 74 0.57 7.92 -4.22
CA ILE A 74 0.61 7.64 -2.79
C ILE A 74 0.91 8.91 -1.98
N SER A 75 0.45 8.95 -0.74
CA SER A 75 0.94 9.90 0.27
C SER A 75 0.98 9.26 1.65
N GLY A 76 2.07 9.47 2.39
CA GLY A 76 2.34 8.82 3.68
C GLY A 76 3.51 7.83 3.60
N LEU A 77 3.41 6.70 4.29
CA LEU A 77 4.49 5.71 4.41
C LEU A 77 4.68 4.90 3.11
N THR A 78 5.82 5.10 2.45
CA THR A 78 6.17 4.41 1.19
C THR A 78 6.28 2.89 1.35
N ALA A 79 6.65 2.38 2.53
CA ALA A 79 6.72 0.94 2.77
C ALA A 79 5.33 0.28 2.71
N ASP A 80 4.34 0.91 3.34
CA ASP A 80 2.95 0.47 3.33
C ASP A 80 2.37 0.56 1.91
N ALA A 81 2.64 1.66 1.22
CA ALA A 81 2.29 1.84 -0.18
C ALA A 81 2.78 0.71 -1.08
N ARG A 82 4.04 0.28 -0.93
CA ARG A 82 4.61 -0.82 -1.74
C ARG A 82 3.91 -2.14 -1.47
N SER A 83 3.56 -2.40 -0.21
CA SER A 83 2.81 -3.60 0.18
C SER A 83 1.42 -3.62 -0.47
N LEU A 84 0.69 -2.49 -0.42
CA LEU A 84 -0.61 -2.34 -1.06
C LEU A 84 -0.50 -2.39 -2.60
N ALA A 85 0.49 -1.74 -3.20
CA ALA A 85 0.72 -1.79 -4.65
C ALA A 85 0.99 -3.22 -5.13
N LYS A 86 1.78 -4.00 -4.37
CA LYS A 86 2.02 -5.42 -4.66
C LYS A 86 0.73 -6.22 -4.57
N TYR A 87 -0.04 -6.03 -3.51
CA TYR A 87 -1.35 -6.67 -3.36
C TYR A 87 -2.27 -6.35 -4.54
N MET A 88 -2.42 -5.08 -4.89
CA MET A 88 -3.28 -4.64 -6.00
C MET A 88 -2.85 -5.24 -7.35
N ARG A 89 -1.54 -5.34 -7.61
CA ARG A 89 -1.01 -5.99 -8.82
C ARG A 89 -1.37 -7.47 -8.85
N THR A 90 -1.23 -8.17 -7.73
CA THR A 90 -1.58 -9.58 -7.64
C THR A 90 -3.07 -9.79 -7.91
N GLU A 91 -3.95 -8.98 -7.30
CA GLU A 91 -5.41 -9.10 -7.54
C GLU A 91 -5.79 -8.79 -8.99
N ALA A 92 -5.21 -7.76 -9.60
CA ALA A 92 -5.46 -7.43 -11.01
C ALA A 92 -5.00 -8.57 -11.95
N LEU A 93 -3.80 -9.10 -11.72
CA LEU A 93 -3.26 -10.22 -12.50
C LEU A 93 -4.09 -11.51 -12.32
N ASN A 94 -4.49 -11.82 -11.09
CA ASN A 94 -5.33 -12.98 -10.79
C ASN A 94 -6.68 -12.88 -11.48
N HIS A 95 -7.34 -11.72 -11.41
CA HIS A 95 -8.61 -11.50 -12.09
C HIS A 95 -8.46 -11.68 -13.61
N LYS A 96 -7.42 -11.10 -14.20
CA LYS A 96 -7.13 -11.23 -15.62
C LYS A 96 -6.85 -12.68 -16.02
N TYR A 97 -6.15 -13.44 -15.19
CA TYR A 97 -5.87 -14.85 -15.40
C TYR A 97 -7.14 -15.72 -15.35
N VAL A 98 -7.99 -15.50 -14.34
CA VAL A 98 -9.20 -16.33 -14.11
C VAL A 98 -10.32 -15.98 -15.09
N TYR A 99 -10.57 -14.69 -15.33
CA TYR A 99 -11.73 -14.22 -16.08
C TYR A 99 -11.41 -13.73 -17.50
N GLY A 100 -10.13 -13.68 -17.89
CA GLY A 100 -9.71 -13.21 -19.20
C GLY A 100 -10.00 -11.72 -19.47
N SER A 101 -10.33 -10.94 -18.43
CA SER A 101 -10.74 -9.54 -18.55
C SER A 101 -10.08 -8.64 -17.50
N ALA A 102 -9.96 -7.36 -17.83
CA ALA A 102 -9.40 -6.34 -16.94
C ALA A 102 -10.27 -6.19 -15.68
N LEU A 103 -9.64 -6.08 -14.50
CA LEU A 103 -10.34 -5.92 -13.23
C LEU A 103 -11.01 -4.54 -13.15
N GLN A 104 -12.29 -4.51 -12.80
CA GLN A 104 -13.00 -3.24 -12.55
C GLN A 104 -12.42 -2.55 -11.30
N ALA A 105 -12.13 -1.25 -11.39
CA ALA A 105 -11.41 -0.55 -10.33
C ALA A 105 -12.20 -0.47 -9.03
N SER A 106 -13.53 -0.34 -9.11
CA SER A 106 -14.41 -0.31 -7.94
C SER A 106 -14.26 -1.55 -7.05
N ARG A 107 -14.10 -2.74 -7.65
CA ARG A 107 -13.88 -4.00 -6.90
C ARG A 107 -12.54 -3.98 -6.19
N LEU A 108 -11.48 -3.61 -6.91
CA LEU A 108 -10.14 -3.52 -6.36
C LEU A 108 -10.06 -2.53 -5.18
N VAL A 109 -10.75 -1.40 -5.28
CA VAL A 109 -10.78 -0.37 -4.24
C VAL A 109 -11.49 -0.89 -2.99
N VAL A 110 -12.59 -1.64 -3.14
CA VAL A 110 -13.28 -2.27 -2.01
C VAL A 110 -12.39 -3.29 -1.31
N ASP A 111 -11.66 -4.11 -2.07
CA ASP A 111 -10.72 -5.10 -1.52
C ASP A 111 -9.57 -4.42 -0.76
N VAL A 112 -9.05 -3.31 -1.30
CA VAL A 112 -8.04 -2.48 -0.61
C VAL A 112 -8.61 -1.85 0.66
N ALA A 113 -9.85 -1.35 0.63
CA ALA A 113 -10.52 -0.78 1.80
C ALA A 113 -10.74 -1.83 2.90
N ASP A 114 -11.18 -3.04 2.55
CA ASP A 114 -11.29 -4.15 3.49
C ASP A 114 -9.93 -4.52 4.08
N LYS A 115 -8.87 -4.50 3.26
CA LYS A 115 -7.50 -4.71 3.74
C LYS A 115 -7.04 -3.65 4.75
N HIS A 116 -7.42 -2.39 4.56
CA HIS A 116 -7.21 -1.34 5.57
C HIS A 116 -8.00 -1.64 6.84
N GLN A 117 -9.28 -1.98 6.70
CA GLN A 117 -10.18 -2.22 7.83
C GLN A 117 -9.75 -3.41 8.71
N ARG A 118 -9.22 -4.48 8.13
CA ARG A 118 -8.67 -5.61 8.91
C ARG A 118 -7.54 -5.17 9.84
N CYS A 119 -6.77 -4.15 9.45
CA CYS A 119 -5.68 -3.59 10.25
C CYS A 119 -6.15 -2.59 11.32
N THR A 120 -7.39 -2.10 11.28
CA THR A 120 -7.96 -1.22 12.31
C THR A 120 -8.65 -1.99 13.44
N GLN A 121 -8.95 -3.28 13.23
CA GLN A 121 -9.67 -4.11 14.19
C GLN A 121 -8.81 -5.24 14.80
N SER A 122 -7.61 -5.48 14.27
CA SER A 122 -6.73 -6.57 14.73
C SER A 122 -5.63 -6.04 15.65
N TYR A 123 -5.59 -6.50 16.90
CA TYR A 123 -4.59 -6.10 17.90
C TYR A 123 -3.13 -6.24 17.43
N VAL A 124 -2.81 -7.33 16.72
CA VAL A 124 -1.44 -7.64 16.27
C VAL A 124 -1.02 -6.83 15.02
N ARG A 125 -1.89 -5.96 14.51
CA ARG A 125 -1.63 -5.15 13.31
C ARG A 125 -1.75 -3.67 13.65
N ARG A 126 -0.99 -2.87 12.92
CA ARG A 126 -1.20 -1.41 12.89
C ARG A 126 -1.94 -1.02 11.61
N PRO A 127 -2.72 0.09 11.63
CA PRO A 127 -3.24 0.69 10.41
C PRO A 127 -2.13 0.99 9.41
N TYR A 128 -2.46 0.94 8.12
CA TYR A 128 -1.57 1.44 7.08
C TYR A 128 -1.46 2.96 7.21
N GLY A 129 -0.25 3.50 7.20
CA GLY A 129 0.00 4.93 7.28
C GLY A 129 0.07 5.61 5.91
N VAL A 130 -0.77 5.20 4.97
CA VAL A 130 -0.75 5.68 3.58
C VAL A 130 -2.16 5.95 3.07
N GLY A 131 -2.34 7.06 2.35
CA GLY A 131 -3.48 7.32 1.51
C GLY A 131 -3.14 7.05 0.05
N LEU A 132 -4.07 6.45 -0.68
CA LEU A 132 -3.92 6.17 -2.10
C LEU A 132 -4.91 7.03 -2.89
N LEU A 133 -4.44 7.61 -3.98
CA LEU A 133 -5.27 8.04 -5.10
C LEU A 133 -5.13 7.00 -6.20
N ILE A 134 -6.24 6.50 -6.71
CA ILE A 134 -6.30 5.38 -7.65
C ILE A 134 -7.00 5.91 -8.90
N ALA A 135 -6.24 6.04 -9.98
CA ALA A 135 -6.75 6.42 -11.29
C ALA A 135 -6.94 5.18 -12.14
N SER A 136 -8.07 5.11 -12.84
CA SER A 136 -8.37 3.99 -13.70
C SER A 136 -9.29 4.37 -14.84
N TYR A 137 -9.22 3.63 -15.93
CA TYR A 137 -10.20 3.66 -17.00
C TYR A 137 -10.68 2.23 -17.27
N ASP A 138 -11.92 1.92 -16.94
CA ASP A 138 -12.49 0.60 -17.18
C ASP A 138 -13.73 0.68 -18.06
N GLN A 139 -14.48 -0.42 -18.18
CA GLN A 139 -15.67 -0.49 -19.04
C GLN A 139 -16.76 0.51 -18.61
N THR A 140 -16.74 1.00 -17.37
CA THR A 140 -17.65 2.01 -16.85
C THR A 140 -17.14 3.45 -17.01
N GLY A 141 -15.93 3.63 -17.56
CA GLY A 141 -15.34 4.92 -17.87
C GLY A 141 -14.16 5.29 -16.97
N PRO A 142 -13.81 6.58 -16.88
CA PRO A 142 -12.74 7.06 -16.02
C PRO A 142 -13.19 7.13 -14.56
N HIS A 143 -12.38 6.58 -13.67
CA HIS A 143 -12.61 6.62 -12.23
C HIS A 143 -11.38 7.10 -11.47
N LEU A 144 -11.62 7.99 -10.51
CA LEU A 144 -10.65 8.45 -9.52
C LEU A 144 -11.17 8.08 -8.13
N TYR A 145 -10.47 7.20 -7.44
CA TYR A 145 -10.78 6.81 -6.07
C TYR A 145 -9.72 7.32 -5.10
N GLN A 146 -10.15 7.59 -3.87
CA GLN A 146 -9.26 7.74 -2.73
C GLN A 146 -9.52 6.62 -1.74
N THR A 147 -8.48 6.05 -1.16
CA THR A 147 -8.56 5.23 0.07
C THR A 147 -7.73 5.87 1.16
N ASP A 148 -8.14 5.66 2.41
CA ASP A 148 -7.43 6.16 3.58
C ASP A 148 -7.19 5.08 4.66
N PRO A 149 -6.31 5.34 5.64
CA PRO A 149 -6.01 4.43 6.75
C PRO A 149 -7.21 3.90 7.54
N SER A 150 -8.36 4.59 7.51
CA SER A 150 -9.56 4.19 8.24
C SER A 150 -10.34 3.07 7.56
N GLY A 151 -9.97 2.70 6.33
CA GLY A 151 -10.75 1.79 5.50
C GLY A 151 -11.87 2.49 4.74
N ALA A 152 -11.99 3.82 4.86
CA ALA A 152 -12.88 4.58 4.02
C ALA A 152 -12.32 4.71 2.61
N TYR A 153 -13.23 4.66 1.63
CA TYR A 153 -12.94 4.95 0.25
C TYR A 153 -14.03 5.80 -0.37
N TYR A 154 -13.65 6.62 -1.33
CA TYR A 154 -14.55 7.56 -2.01
C TYR A 154 -14.17 7.70 -3.47
N GLU A 155 -15.16 7.88 -4.32
CA GLU A 155 -14.97 8.26 -5.72
C GLU A 155 -15.05 9.78 -5.86
N TYR A 156 -14.13 10.36 -6.62
CA TYR A 156 -13.98 11.81 -6.78
C TYR A 156 -13.97 12.24 -8.25
N ILE A 157 -14.33 13.50 -8.48
CA ILE A 157 -14.04 14.20 -9.76
C ILE A 157 -12.60 14.70 -9.73
N ALA A 158 -12.22 15.32 -8.62
CA ALA A 158 -10.87 15.75 -8.33
C ALA A 158 -10.61 15.63 -6.83
N GLN A 159 -9.37 15.30 -6.46
CA GLN A 159 -8.97 15.19 -5.06
C GLN A 159 -7.47 15.37 -4.88
N ALA A 160 -7.06 15.94 -3.74
CA ALA A 160 -5.66 16.00 -3.33
C ALA A 160 -5.45 15.43 -1.91
N ILE A 161 -4.31 14.78 -1.70
CA ILE A 161 -3.87 14.20 -0.43
C ILE A 161 -2.41 14.58 -0.13
N GLY A 162 -2.04 14.57 1.16
CA GLY A 162 -0.69 14.90 1.61
C GLY A 162 -0.53 16.33 2.11
N SER A 163 0.73 16.73 2.26
CA SER A 163 1.14 18.00 2.83
C SER A 163 0.70 19.15 1.92
N ARG A 164 0.09 20.19 2.51
CA ARG A 164 -0.45 21.35 1.77
C ARG A 164 -1.45 20.98 0.68
N ALA A 165 -2.10 19.82 0.77
CA ALA A 165 -3.13 19.42 -0.19
C ALA A 165 -4.34 20.39 -0.22
N GLN A 166 -4.52 21.22 0.82
CA GLN A 166 -5.62 22.18 0.87
C GLN A 166 -5.53 23.24 -0.23
N SER A 167 -4.34 23.76 -0.56
CA SER A 167 -4.20 24.74 -1.66
C SER A 167 -4.54 24.11 -3.01
N GLY A 168 -4.09 22.86 -3.22
CA GLY A 168 -4.47 22.08 -4.39
C GLY A 168 -5.99 21.84 -4.47
N LYS A 169 -6.64 21.52 -3.34
CA LYS A 169 -8.11 21.37 -3.29
C LYS A 169 -8.83 22.65 -3.65
N THR A 170 -8.42 23.79 -3.12
CA THR A 170 -9.03 25.09 -3.44
C THR A 170 -8.96 25.38 -4.95
N TYR A 171 -7.83 25.10 -5.59
CA TYR A 171 -7.73 25.21 -7.06
C TYR A 171 -8.69 24.24 -7.76
N LEU A 172 -8.68 22.96 -7.37
CA LEU A 172 -9.53 21.94 -8.00
C LEU A 172 -11.02 22.26 -7.83
N GLU A 173 -11.43 22.77 -6.67
CA GLU A 173 -12.81 23.20 -6.39
C GLU A 173 -13.24 24.36 -7.29
N LYS A 174 -12.34 25.32 -7.59
CA LYS A 174 -12.64 26.44 -8.49
C LYS A 174 -12.94 25.98 -9.93
N TYR A 175 -12.20 24.99 -10.45
CA TYR A 175 -12.25 24.59 -11.87
C TYR A 175 -12.95 23.24 -12.12
N HIS A 176 -13.46 22.55 -11.10
CA HIS A 176 -13.98 21.17 -11.24
C HIS A 176 -15.08 20.98 -12.29
N ALA A 177 -15.89 22.02 -12.52
CA ALA A 177 -16.99 21.97 -13.47
C ALA A 177 -16.51 21.93 -14.94
N GLU A 178 -15.31 22.45 -15.21
CA GLU A 178 -14.72 22.51 -16.55
C GLU A 178 -14.10 21.16 -16.94
N PHE A 179 -13.63 20.38 -15.95
CA PHE A 179 -12.83 19.16 -16.18
C PHE A 179 -13.54 18.12 -17.05
N GLU A 180 -14.87 18.01 -17.00
CA GLU A 180 -15.60 16.97 -17.73
C GLU A 180 -15.38 17.05 -19.25
N SER A 181 -15.30 18.27 -19.81
CA SER A 181 -15.12 18.51 -21.25
C SER A 181 -13.68 18.56 -21.72
N LEU A 182 -12.70 18.58 -20.80
CA LEU A 182 -11.30 18.80 -21.16
C LEU A 182 -10.66 17.58 -21.82
N GLY A 183 -9.78 17.88 -22.78
CA GLY A 183 -8.87 16.89 -23.36
C GLY A 183 -7.73 16.51 -22.41
N GLN A 184 -6.92 15.53 -22.82
CA GLN A 184 -5.77 15.04 -22.05
C GLN A 184 -4.79 16.15 -21.67
N ASP A 185 -4.34 16.96 -22.63
CA ASP A 185 -3.29 17.95 -22.41
C ASP A 185 -3.75 19.08 -21.48
N GLU A 186 -4.98 19.55 -21.64
CA GLU A 186 -5.58 20.58 -20.78
C GLU A 186 -5.77 20.07 -19.35
N LEU A 187 -6.20 18.81 -19.20
CA LEU A 187 -6.36 18.17 -17.90
C LEU A 187 -5.02 18.03 -17.17
N ILE A 188 -3.93 17.70 -17.89
CA ILE A 188 -2.57 17.68 -17.35
C ILE A 188 -2.15 19.08 -16.89
N LYS A 189 -2.44 20.14 -17.67
CA LYS A 189 -2.13 21.52 -17.27
C LYS A 189 -2.83 21.93 -15.98
N HIS A 190 -4.12 21.62 -15.82
CA HIS A 190 -4.83 21.86 -14.56
C HIS A 190 -4.24 21.06 -13.41
N ALA A 191 -3.81 19.81 -13.64
CA ALA A 191 -3.15 19.00 -12.62
C ALA A 191 -1.86 19.66 -12.12
N LEU A 192 -1.04 20.18 -13.02
CA LEU A 192 0.22 20.82 -12.71
C LEU A 192 0.04 22.21 -12.08
N LYS A 193 -0.93 23.01 -12.54
CA LYS A 193 -1.33 24.29 -11.90
C LYS A 193 -1.84 24.07 -10.48
N ALA A 194 -2.61 23.01 -10.23
CA ALA A 194 -3.02 22.64 -8.88
C ALA A 194 -1.82 22.18 -8.04
N LEU A 195 -0.86 21.47 -8.64
CA LEU A 195 0.30 20.92 -7.93
C LEU A 195 1.30 22.01 -7.55
N SER A 196 1.50 23.03 -8.39
CA SER A 196 2.41 24.16 -8.11
C SER A 196 2.02 24.89 -6.83
N GLY A 197 0.71 25.12 -6.61
CA GLY A 197 0.20 25.71 -5.36
C GLY A 197 0.47 24.89 -4.10
N THR A 198 0.90 23.63 -4.23
CA THR A 198 1.24 22.75 -3.09
C THR A 198 2.75 22.62 -2.86
N ALA A 199 3.57 23.10 -3.80
CA ALA A 199 5.02 22.98 -3.77
C ALA A 199 5.68 23.88 -2.71
N GLY A 200 4.97 24.90 -2.22
CA GLY A 200 5.49 25.85 -1.22
C GLY A 200 6.53 26.76 -1.86
N ASP A 201 7.71 26.86 -1.26
CA ASP A 201 8.79 27.75 -1.74
C ASP A 201 9.61 27.15 -2.91
N LYS A 202 9.35 25.88 -3.27
CA LYS A 202 10.03 25.22 -4.39
C LYS A 202 9.17 25.32 -5.63
N GLU A 203 9.75 25.78 -6.72
CA GLU A 203 9.11 25.73 -8.04
C GLU A 203 8.95 24.28 -8.53
N LEU A 204 7.95 24.07 -9.37
CA LEU A 204 7.70 22.77 -9.97
C LEU A 204 8.70 22.54 -11.10
N SER A 205 9.38 21.40 -11.10
CA SER A 205 10.40 21.06 -12.10
C SER A 205 10.21 19.64 -12.62
N LYS A 206 10.85 19.33 -13.75
CA LYS A 206 10.84 17.97 -14.35
C LYS A 206 11.31 16.87 -13.39
N ASP A 207 12.15 17.22 -12.41
CA ASP A 207 12.72 16.25 -11.48
C ASP A 207 11.84 16.03 -10.25
N ASN A 208 11.17 17.09 -9.77
CA ASN A 208 10.33 17.03 -8.58
C ASN A 208 8.86 16.71 -8.88
N ALA A 209 8.42 16.79 -10.15
CA ALA A 209 7.07 16.45 -10.55
C ALA A 209 7.00 15.07 -11.23
N SER A 210 5.83 14.45 -11.13
CA SER A 210 5.51 13.18 -11.79
C SER A 210 4.05 13.22 -12.16
N VAL A 211 3.72 12.92 -13.41
CA VAL A 211 2.34 12.88 -13.91
C VAL A 211 2.06 11.48 -14.44
N ALA A 212 0.84 10.99 -14.26
CA ALA A 212 0.39 9.79 -14.94
C ALA A 212 -1.01 9.98 -15.50
N VAL A 213 -1.22 9.42 -16.69
CA VAL A 213 -2.48 9.56 -17.43
C VAL A 213 -2.97 8.18 -17.82
N VAL A 214 -4.27 7.96 -17.65
CA VAL A 214 -5.00 6.79 -18.15
C VAL A 214 -6.32 7.26 -18.73
N GLY A 215 -6.78 6.65 -19.81
CA GLY A 215 -8.03 7.06 -20.44
C GLY A 215 -8.51 6.13 -21.52
N LYS A 216 -9.49 6.61 -22.28
CA LYS A 216 -10.05 5.89 -23.43
C LYS A 216 -8.97 5.58 -24.45
N ASP A 217 -8.79 4.29 -24.73
CA ASP A 217 -7.76 3.78 -25.64
C ASP A 217 -6.32 4.21 -25.29
N HIS A 218 -6.11 4.69 -24.05
CA HIS A 218 -4.83 5.18 -23.56
C HIS A 218 -4.43 4.39 -22.29
N PRO A 219 -3.49 3.42 -22.39
CA PRO A 219 -3.02 2.72 -21.21
C PRO A 219 -2.31 3.69 -20.27
N LEU A 220 -2.19 3.31 -19.00
CA LEU A 220 -1.49 4.10 -17.99
C LEU A 220 -0.06 4.38 -18.44
N GLU A 221 0.19 5.65 -18.69
CA GLU A 221 1.50 6.22 -18.99
C GLU A 221 1.94 7.11 -17.84
N ILE A 222 3.21 7.02 -17.46
CA ILE A 222 3.82 7.89 -16.45
C ILE A 222 4.78 8.82 -17.19
N ILE A 223 4.48 10.12 -17.14
CA ILE A 223 5.20 11.20 -17.80
C ILE A 223 6.15 11.84 -16.78
N GLU A 224 7.45 11.71 -17.01
CA GLU A 224 8.54 12.28 -16.19
C GLU A 224 9.68 12.80 -17.08
N GLY A 225 10.54 13.65 -16.53
CA GLY A 225 11.73 14.15 -17.25
C GLY A 225 11.37 15.10 -18.39
N GLU A 226 12.00 14.94 -19.54
CA GLU A 226 11.87 15.86 -20.68
C GLU A 226 10.45 15.91 -21.25
N ALA A 227 9.72 14.80 -21.24
CA ALA A 227 8.33 14.76 -21.68
C ALA A 227 7.42 15.64 -20.81
N LEU A 228 7.75 15.78 -19.51
CA LEU A 228 7.01 16.63 -18.59
C LEU A 228 7.36 18.11 -18.76
N GLN A 229 8.60 18.43 -19.17
CA GLN A 229 9.08 19.80 -19.33
C GLN A 229 8.18 20.60 -20.29
N ARG A 230 7.74 19.99 -21.41
CA ARG A 230 6.82 20.60 -22.37
C ARG A 230 5.54 21.15 -21.71
N TYR A 231 5.00 20.43 -20.72
CA TYR A 231 3.79 20.85 -20.01
C TYR A 231 4.07 21.93 -18.98
N LEU A 232 5.26 21.92 -18.36
CA LEU A 232 5.68 22.96 -17.41
C LEU A 232 5.88 24.30 -18.13
N ASP A 233 6.61 24.30 -19.25
CA ASP A 233 6.87 25.49 -20.05
C ASP A 233 5.55 26.13 -20.54
N ALA A 234 4.59 25.29 -20.94
CA ALA A 234 3.28 25.76 -21.39
C ALA A 234 2.46 26.44 -20.27
N ILE A 235 2.68 26.09 -19.00
CA ILE A 235 1.97 26.69 -17.86
C ILE A 235 2.60 28.01 -17.46
N GLU A 236 3.92 28.14 -17.53
CA GLU A 236 4.63 29.39 -17.23
C GLU A 236 4.22 30.50 -18.21
N VAL A 237 4.12 30.20 -19.51
CA VAL A 237 3.69 31.16 -20.53
C VAL A 237 2.23 31.63 -20.31
N GLU A 238 1.35 30.73 -19.87
CA GLU A 238 -0.05 31.07 -19.55
C GLU A 238 -0.18 31.89 -18.24
N GLY A 239 0.73 31.68 -17.27
CA GLY A 239 0.73 32.42 -16.00
C GLY A 239 1.18 33.88 -16.14
N ASP A 240 2.11 34.16 -17.05
CA ASP A 240 2.63 35.52 -17.29
C ASP A 240 1.64 36.41 -18.07
N THR A 241 0.62 35.81 -18.68
CA THR A 241 -0.41 36.50 -19.49
C THR A 241 -1.75 36.70 -18.77
N GLY A 242 -1.95 36.10 -17.59
CA GLY A 242 -3.23 36.18 -16.88
C GLY A 242 -3.17 35.79 -15.41
N ASP A 243 -2.82 36.75 -14.53
CA ASP A 243 -3.54 37.06 -13.27
C ASP A 243 -2.66 37.93 -12.37
N THR A 244 -2.92 39.23 -12.39
CA THR A 244 -2.64 40.13 -11.27
C THR A 244 -3.61 39.80 -10.13
N CYS A 245 -3.06 39.63 -8.92
CA CYS A 245 -3.74 39.58 -7.62
C CYS A 245 -4.43 38.25 -7.23
N LEU A 246 -3.75 37.43 -6.42
CA LEU A 246 -4.38 36.39 -5.58
C LEU A 246 -4.25 36.75 -4.10
N ASP A 247 -5.33 37.31 -3.55
CA ASP A 247 -5.53 37.51 -2.11
C ASP A 247 -6.12 36.22 -1.50
N TYR A 248 -5.39 35.61 -0.56
CA TYR A 248 -5.81 34.43 0.19
C TYR A 248 -6.64 34.87 1.40
N GLY A 249 -7.86 35.36 1.14
CA GLY A 249 -8.82 35.78 2.16
C GLY A 249 -10.10 34.95 2.10
N SER A 250 -10.25 34.02 3.05
CA SER A 250 -11.51 33.47 3.59
C SER A 250 -12.71 33.29 2.65
N ILE A 251 -13.16 32.06 2.38
CA ILE A 251 -14.61 31.74 2.21
C ILE A 251 -14.89 30.22 2.34
N SER A 252 -15.91 29.97 3.17
CA SER A 252 -16.92 28.91 3.30
C SER A 252 -16.74 27.51 2.70
N GLN A 253 -16.94 26.51 3.57
CA GLN A 253 -17.12 25.09 3.25
C GLN A 253 -18.45 24.83 2.55
N GLU A 254 -18.42 24.27 1.34
CA GLU A 254 -19.48 23.38 0.84
C GLU A 254 -18.88 22.38 -0.16
N VAL A 255 -18.71 21.14 0.31
CA VAL A 255 -18.02 20.08 -0.44
C VAL A 255 -19.03 19.37 -1.34
N VAL A 256 -18.85 19.46 -2.66
CA VAL A 256 -19.59 18.65 -3.64
C VAL A 256 -19.14 17.19 -3.55
N ARG A 257 -19.81 16.43 -2.68
CA ARG A 257 -19.66 14.98 -2.51
C ARG A 257 -20.76 14.27 -3.28
N LYS A 258 -20.41 13.41 -4.24
CA LYS A 258 -21.34 12.38 -4.71
C LYS A 258 -21.32 11.22 -3.70
N LYS A 259 -22.14 11.31 -2.64
CA LYS A 259 -22.30 10.22 -1.66
C LYS A 259 -22.91 8.99 -2.36
N ARG A 260 -22.13 7.94 -2.54
CA ARG A 260 -22.65 6.56 -2.52
C ARG A 260 -22.23 5.94 -1.19
N HIS A 261 -23.18 5.83 -0.25
CA HIS A 261 -22.98 5.06 0.97
C HIS A 261 -23.21 3.59 0.64
N GLY A 262 -22.13 2.87 0.38
CA GLY A 262 -22.14 1.40 0.43
C GLY A 262 -21.80 0.95 1.84
N VAL A 263 -22.80 0.82 2.72
CA VAL A 263 -22.66 -0.01 3.91
C VAL A 263 -22.80 -1.44 3.43
N ILE A 264 -21.69 -2.17 3.36
CA ILE A 264 -21.76 -3.60 3.06
C ILE A 264 -22.20 -4.30 4.35
N ASP A 265 -23.40 -4.86 4.33
CA ASP A 265 -23.88 -5.80 5.34
C ASP A 265 -22.94 -7.02 5.34
N ALA A 266 -22.21 -7.20 6.44
CA ALA A 266 -21.19 -8.25 6.63
C ALA A 266 -21.79 -9.66 6.79
N ARG A 267 -22.87 -9.97 6.06
CA ARG A 267 -23.53 -11.28 6.03
C ARG A 267 -23.52 -11.89 4.64
N ARG A 268 -22.32 -12.11 4.09
CA ARG A 268 -22.05 -13.19 3.12
C ARG A 268 -20.56 -13.43 2.95
N LEU A 269 -19.89 -13.85 4.02
CA LEU A 269 -18.65 -14.59 3.89
C LEU A 269 -19.01 -16.01 3.47
N ARG A 270 -18.84 -16.34 2.19
CA ARG A 270 -18.62 -17.74 1.80
C ARG A 270 -17.16 -18.07 2.08
N PRO A 271 -16.85 -19.25 2.63
CA PRO A 271 -15.47 -19.66 2.82
C PRO A 271 -14.80 -19.80 1.44
N VAL A 272 -13.65 -19.14 1.31
CA VAL A 272 -12.69 -19.34 0.22
C VAL A 272 -12.09 -20.73 0.43
N GLY A 273 -12.56 -21.70 -0.35
CA GLY A 273 -11.87 -22.96 -0.54
C GLY A 273 -10.97 -22.84 -1.76
N ASP A 274 -9.66 -22.86 -1.55
CA ASP A 274 -8.69 -23.09 -2.63
C ASP A 274 -8.06 -24.47 -2.44
N GLU A 275 -8.34 -25.38 -3.37
CA GLU A 275 -7.46 -26.50 -3.70
C GLU A 275 -6.76 -26.20 -5.03
N PRO A 276 -5.43 -26.42 -5.14
CA PRO A 276 -4.72 -26.14 -6.37
C PRO A 276 -4.89 -27.27 -7.40
N ARG A 277 -5.33 -26.89 -8.60
CA ARG A 277 -5.29 -27.70 -9.84
C ARG A 277 -3.84 -27.92 -10.28
N ASN A 278 -3.18 -28.90 -9.68
CA ASN A 278 -2.23 -29.76 -10.36
C ASN A 278 -2.14 -31.08 -9.58
N GLN A 279 -3.00 -32.06 -9.89
CA GLN A 279 -3.22 -33.24 -9.04
C GLN A 279 -1.93 -34.02 -8.73
N SER A 280 -0.96 -34.04 -9.64
CA SER A 280 0.32 -34.74 -9.46
C SER A 280 1.27 -33.98 -8.50
N ALA A 281 1.32 -32.64 -8.59
CA ALA A 281 2.18 -31.81 -7.74
C ALA A 281 1.54 -31.51 -6.38
N ALA A 282 0.21 -31.37 -6.32
CA ALA A 282 -0.55 -31.16 -5.09
C ALA A 282 -0.55 -32.40 -4.19
N PHE A 283 -0.58 -33.61 -4.77
CA PHE A 283 -0.44 -34.85 -4.00
C PHE A 283 0.96 -35.01 -3.40
N GLN A 284 2.01 -34.64 -4.16
CA GLN A 284 3.37 -34.61 -3.63
C GLN A 284 3.52 -33.53 -2.54
N PHE A 285 3.05 -32.31 -2.78
CA PHE A 285 3.11 -31.21 -1.81
C PHE A 285 2.36 -31.52 -0.50
N LYS A 286 1.18 -32.15 -0.56
CA LYS A 286 0.43 -32.59 0.63
C LYS A 286 1.18 -33.67 1.43
N LYS A 287 1.88 -34.58 0.76
CA LYS A 287 2.74 -35.59 1.44
C LYS A 287 3.97 -34.96 2.10
N PHE A 288 4.65 -34.04 1.42
CA PHE A 288 5.81 -33.32 1.97
C PHE A 288 5.42 -32.40 3.13
N ALA A 289 4.29 -31.69 3.05
CA ALA A 289 3.79 -30.83 4.11
C ALA A 289 3.30 -31.63 5.34
N ALA A 290 2.64 -32.78 5.13
CA ALA A 290 2.25 -33.65 6.24
C ALA A 290 3.48 -34.25 6.96
N LEU A 291 4.50 -34.66 6.21
CA LEU A 291 5.76 -35.13 6.78
C LEU A 291 6.48 -34.02 7.57
N ALA A 292 6.58 -32.82 7.00
CA ALA A 292 7.17 -31.65 7.67
C ALA A 292 6.41 -31.28 8.96
N PHE A 293 5.08 -31.34 8.94
CA PHE A 293 4.25 -31.12 10.13
C PHE A 293 4.48 -32.19 11.21
N LEU A 294 4.51 -33.47 10.82
CA LEU A 294 4.77 -34.57 11.76
C LEU A 294 6.17 -34.45 12.38
N VAL A 295 7.18 -34.13 11.57
CA VAL A 295 8.56 -33.89 12.05
C VAL A 295 8.59 -32.70 13.01
N ASN A 296 7.93 -31.60 12.69
CA ASN A 296 7.85 -30.45 13.59
C ASN A 296 7.17 -30.82 14.93
N GLN A 297 6.10 -31.61 14.91
CA GLN A 297 5.42 -32.05 16.14
C GLN A 297 6.26 -33.02 16.99
N THR A 298 7.18 -33.80 16.39
CA THR A 298 8.13 -34.61 17.18
C THR A 298 9.07 -33.75 18.02
N GLY A 299 9.40 -32.53 17.56
CA GLY A 299 10.19 -31.57 18.33
C GLY A 299 9.52 -31.18 19.65
N SER A 300 8.20 -31.01 19.66
CA SER A 300 7.43 -30.73 20.88
C SER A 300 7.37 -31.91 21.85
N LEU A 301 7.37 -33.15 21.35
CA LEU A 301 7.42 -34.35 22.19
C LEU A 301 8.81 -34.53 22.83
N VAL A 302 9.88 -34.29 22.07
CA VAL A 302 11.26 -34.30 22.57
C VAL A 302 11.46 -33.19 23.61
N PHE A 303 10.90 -32.00 23.38
CA PHE A 303 10.89 -30.90 24.35
C PHE A 303 10.24 -31.29 25.68
N TYR A 304 9.07 -31.93 25.62
CA TYR A 304 8.34 -32.38 26.82
C TYR A 304 9.11 -33.47 27.58
N TYR A 305 9.70 -34.42 26.86
CA TYR A 305 10.53 -35.48 27.46
C TYR A 305 11.78 -34.91 28.14
N LEU A 306 12.47 -33.95 27.50
CA LEU A 306 13.68 -33.33 28.06
C LEU A 306 13.39 -32.50 29.33
N LEU A 307 12.23 -31.84 29.41
CA LEU A 307 11.79 -31.16 30.64
C LEU A 307 11.52 -32.14 31.79
N GLY A 308 11.11 -33.38 31.49
CA GLY A 308 10.83 -34.41 32.50
C GLY A 308 12.06 -35.23 32.91
N SER A 309 13.10 -35.29 32.08
CA SER A 309 14.28 -36.16 32.30
C SER A 309 15.59 -35.42 32.54
N CYS A 310 15.64 -34.10 32.37
CA CYS A 310 16.84 -33.29 32.57
C CYS A 310 16.60 -32.15 33.57
N GLU A 311 17.65 -31.75 34.29
CA GLU A 311 17.62 -30.54 35.11
C GLU A 311 17.31 -29.31 34.26
N ILE A 312 16.50 -28.40 34.81
CA ILE A 312 15.94 -27.23 34.10
C ILE A 312 17.04 -26.34 33.49
N SER A 313 18.23 -26.30 34.10
CA SER A 313 19.42 -25.57 33.61
C SER A 313 19.96 -26.09 32.27
N LEU A 314 19.71 -27.36 31.94
CA LEU A 314 20.10 -28.02 30.69
C LEU A 314 18.94 -28.13 29.70
N ALA A 315 17.71 -28.25 30.20
CA ALA A 315 16.53 -28.34 29.34
C ALA A 315 16.39 -27.08 28.46
N VAL A 316 16.61 -25.88 29.00
CA VAL A 316 16.44 -24.63 28.23
C VAL A 316 17.42 -24.49 27.04
N PRO A 317 18.75 -24.69 27.21
CA PRO A 317 19.68 -24.66 26.08
C PRO A 317 19.45 -25.76 25.04
N LEU A 318 19.11 -26.98 25.48
CA LEU A 318 18.85 -28.12 24.60
C LEU A 318 17.61 -27.86 23.74
N CYS A 319 16.52 -27.37 24.35
CA CYS A 319 15.28 -27.09 23.67
C CYS A 319 15.40 -25.96 22.62
N ASN A 320 16.11 -24.89 22.94
CA ASN A 320 16.37 -23.80 21.99
C ASN A 320 17.22 -24.28 20.80
N SER A 321 18.20 -25.15 21.06
CA SER A 321 19.08 -25.73 20.04
C SER A 321 18.34 -26.71 19.13
N LEU A 322 17.56 -27.62 19.71
CA LEU A 322 16.73 -28.59 18.98
C LEU A 322 15.67 -27.89 18.12
N THR A 323 15.07 -26.80 18.60
CA THR A 323 14.10 -26.00 17.83
C THR A 323 14.72 -25.49 16.53
N PHE A 324 15.97 -25.02 16.56
CA PHE A 324 16.68 -24.54 15.37
C PHE A 324 16.97 -25.68 14.37
N VAL A 325 17.33 -26.86 14.87
CA VAL A 325 17.55 -28.06 14.04
C VAL A 325 16.25 -28.52 13.37
N PHE A 326 15.15 -28.63 14.12
CA PHE A 326 13.85 -29.04 13.56
C PHE A 326 13.32 -28.01 12.57
N THR A 327 13.51 -26.72 12.82
CA THR A 327 13.12 -25.65 11.88
C THR A 327 13.91 -25.74 10.58
N ALA A 328 15.23 -25.96 10.66
CA ALA A 328 16.07 -26.11 9.48
C ALA A 328 15.72 -27.36 8.64
N ILE A 329 15.46 -28.49 9.30
CA ILE A 329 15.01 -29.73 8.63
C ILE A 329 13.64 -29.51 7.97
N THR A 330 12.73 -28.82 8.67
CA THR A 330 11.37 -28.53 8.16
C THR A 330 11.42 -27.63 6.93
N SER A 331 12.22 -26.56 6.93
CA SER A 331 12.44 -25.71 5.75
C SER A 331 13.05 -26.47 4.58
N TYR A 332 14.00 -27.39 4.85
CA TYR A 332 14.58 -28.25 3.81
C TYR A 332 13.53 -29.19 3.20
N LEU A 333 12.69 -29.82 4.03
CA LEU A 333 11.61 -30.71 3.58
C LEU A 333 10.49 -29.99 2.81
N LEU A 334 10.26 -28.71 3.10
CA LEU A 334 9.31 -27.85 2.39
C LEU A 334 9.84 -27.35 1.03
N GLY A 335 11.08 -27.68 0.67
CA GLY A 335 11.69 -27.29 -0.60
C GLY A 335 12.06 -25.80 -0.66
N GLU A 336 12.14 -25.11 0.48
CA GLU A 336 12.63 -23.74 0.53
C GLU A 336 14.10 -23.71 0.10
N ARG A 337 14.41 -22.94 -0.95
CA ARG A 337 15.80 -22.73 -1.38
C ARG A 337 16.51 -21.92 -0.32
N LEU A 338 17.27 -22.58 0.54
CA LEU A 338 18.23 -21.94 1.44
C LEU A 338 19.28 -21.21 0.60
N ASP A 339 19.40 -19.89 0.76
CA ASP A 339 20.35 -19.05 0.00
C ASP A 339 21.82 -19.53 0.09
N ARG A 340 22.16 -20.29 1.15
CA ARG A 340 23.50 -20.88 1.37
C ARG A 340 23.42 -22.25 2.11
N PRO A 341 23.17 -23.36 1.40
CA PRO A 341 22.90 -24.66 2.03
C PRO A 341 24.09 -25.24 2.81
N ALA A 342 25.32 -24.98 2.35
CA ALA A 342 26.54 -25.42 3.03
C ALA A 342 26.73 -24.75 4.40
N ARG A 343 26.38 -23.45 4.53
CA ARG A 343 26.48 -22.72 5.80
C ARG A 343 25.39 -23.12 6.80
N ALA A 344 24.18 -23.37 6.30
CA ALA A 344 23.07 -23.86 7.12
C ALA A 344 23.38 -25.27 7.68
N SER A 345 23.89 -26.17 6.84
CA SER A 345 24.28 -27.53 7.25
C SER A 345 25.42 -27.52 8.27
N LEU A 346 26.41 -26.64 8.07
CA LEU A 346 27.50 -26.43 9.03
C LEU A 346 26.99 -25.88 10.37
N GLY A 347 26.03 -24.94 10.34
CA GLY A 347 25.38 -24.42 11.55
C GLY A 347 24.61 -25.50 12.33
N VAL A 348 23.81 -26.32 11.63
CA VAL A 348 23.11 -27.47 12.22
C VAL A 348 24.10 -28.47 12.85
N PHE A 349 25.22 -28.74 12.17
CA PHE A 349 26.29 -29.60 12.70
C PHE A 349 26.88 -29.06 14.01
N PHE A 350 27.23 -27.77 14.09
CA PHE A 350 27.76 -27.18 15.32
C PHE A 350 26.74 -27.18 16.47
N VAL A 351 25.46 -26.97 16.16
CA VAL A 351 24.39 -27.04 17.16
C VAL A 351 24.25 -28.47 17.70
N LEU A 352 24.27 -29.49 16.84
CA LEU A 352 24.22 -30.90 17.26
C LEU A 352 25.44 -31.32 18.08
N VAL A 353 26.64 -30.89 17.70
CA VAL A 353 27.88 -31.14 18.46
C VAL A 353 27.80 -30.46 19.83
N GLY A 354 27.37 -29.20 19.90
CA GLY A 354 27.19 -28.47 21.15
C GLY A 354 26.18 -29.13 22.08
N VAL A 355 25.02 -29.54 21.55
CA VAL A 355 24.00 -30.31 22.28
C VAL A 355 24.57 -31.62 22.83
N THR A 356 25.30 -32.37 22.00
CA THR A 356 25.89 -33.66 22.39
C THR A 356 26.93 -33.48 23.49
N LEU A 357 27.79 -32.47 23.38
CA LEU A 357 28.77 -32.13 24.42
C LEU A 357 28.08 -31.72 25.73
N CYS A 358 27.00 -30.94 25.67
CA CYS A 358 26.21 -30.58 26.87
C CYS A 358 25.59 -31.81 27.55
N VAL A 359 25.16 -32.82 26.78
CA VAL A 359 24.61 -34.06 27.33
C VAL A 359 25.69 -34.98 27.90
N VAL A 360 26.86 -35.08 27.24
CA VAL A 360 27.98 -35.97 27.63
C VAL A 360 28.85 -35.38 28.76
N SER A 361 28.82 -34.06 28.97
CA SER A 361 29.51 -33.39 30.08
C SER A 361 28.85 -33.63 31.45
N LYS A 362 27.74 -34.36 31.50
CA LYS A 362 27.12 -34.94 32.70
C LYS A 362 27.42 -36.43 32.73
#